data_AF-A0A432F7H5-F1
#
_entry.id   AF-A0A432F7H5-F1
#
_cell.length_a   1.000
_cell.length_b   1.000
_cell.length_c   1.000
_cell.angle_alpha   90.00
_cell.angle_beta   90.00
_cell.angle_gamma   90.00
#
_symmetry.space_group_name_H-M   'P 1'
#
loop_
_entity.id
_entity.type
_entity.pdbx_description
1 polymer ?
#
loop_
_entity_poly.entity_id
_entity_poly.type
_entity_poly.pdbx_seq_one_letter_code
_entity_poly.pdbx_strand_id
1 'polypeptide(L)' 'MKAVILSAGRGKRLRPFTDCLPKPLLPINSEGKRVIDGVLDYLLP' A
#
# COMPACT_ATOMS: atom_id res chain seq x y z
N MET A 1 -10.20 -8.08 -17.64
CA MET A 1 -9.20 -7.01 -17.85
C MET A 1 -7.96 -7.32 -17.02
N LYS A 2 -6.77 -6.86 -17.41
CA LYS A 2 -5.56 -7.00 -16.59
C LYS A 2 -5.12 -5.64 -16.08
N ALA A 3 -4.61 -5.58 -14.85
CA ALA A 3 -4.11 -4.36 -14.22
C ALA A 3 -2.72 -4.61 -13.62
N VAL A 4 -1.93 -3.54 -13.49
CA VAL A 4 -0.60 -3.55 -12.86
C VAL A 4 -0.56 -2.44 -11.82
N ILE A 5 -0.11 -2.74 -10.61
CA ILE A 5 0.06 -1.76 -9.53
C ILE A 5 1.55 -1.46 -9.37
N LEU A 6 1.93 -0.19 -9.59
CA LEU A 6 3.31 0.26 -9.40
C LEU A 6 3.62 0.45 -7.91
N SER A 7 4.08 -0.63 -7.29
CA SER A 7 4.44 -0.70 -5.88
C SER A 7 5.94 -0.57 -5.61
N ALA A 8 6.72 -0.16 -6.63
CA ALA A 8 8.15 0.08 -6.50
C ALA A 8 8.45 1.42 -5.83
N GLY A 9 9.58 1.51 -5.14
CA GLY A 9 10.07 2.72 -4.50
C GLY A 9 10.57 2.47 -3.08
N ARG A 10 11.67 3.11 -2.68
CA ARG A 10 12.35 2.82 -1.41
C ARG A 10 11.64 3.34 -0.15
N GLY A 11 10.52 4.06 -0.28
CA GLY A 11 9.75 4.52 0.88
C GLY A 11 10.40 5.59 1.75
N LYS A 12 11.60 6.10 1.44
CA LYS A 12 12.44 6.96 2.32
C LYS A 12 11.72 8.12 3.03
N ARG A 13 10.68 8.73 2.43
CA ARG A 13 9.91 9.84 3.01
C ARG A 13 8.93 9.42 4.11
N LEU A 14 8.61 8.12 4.22
CA LEU A 14 7.70 7.54 5.20
C LEU A 14 8.45 6.70 6.24
N ARG A 15 9.70 7.04 6.51
CA ARG A 15 10.43 6.48 7.65
C ARG A 15 9.89 7.08 8.96
N PRO A 16 9.96 6.34 10.09
CA PRO A 16 10.60 5.03 10.25
C PRO A 16 9.75 3.84 9.77
N PHE A 17 8.47 4.05 9.46
CA PHE A 17 7.52 2.97 9.15
C PHE A 17 7.96 2.10 7.96
N THR A 18 8.58 2.72 6.95
CA THR A 18 9.07 2.00 5.76
C THR A 18 10.39 1.28 5.92
N ASP A 19 11.04 1.37 7.08
CA ASP A 19 12.25 0.59 7.34
C ASP A 19 11.94 -0.88 7.69
N CYS A 20 10.72 -1.17 8.17
CA CYS A 20 10.26 -2.53 8.47
C CYS A 20 9.07 -2.99 7.61
N LEU A 21 8.28 -2.08 7.00
CA LEU A 21 7.12 -2.44 6.20
C LEU A 21 7.01 -1.62 4.90
N PRO A 22 6.88 -2.25 3.71
CA PRO A 22 6.71 -1.51 2.45
C PRO A 22 5.49 -0.58 2.47
N LYS A 23 5.61 0.61 1.83
CA LYS A 23 4.51 1.60 1.77
C LYS A 23 3.13 1.01 1.42
N PRO A 24 2.99 0.15 0.38
CA PRO A 24 1.68 -0.38 0.00
C PRO A 24 1.00 -1.20 1.11
N LEU A 25 1.77 -1.73 2.05
CA LEU A 25 1.27 -2.57 3.15
C LEU A 25 1.07 -1.79 4.46
N LEU A 26 1.39 -0.50 4.50
CA LEU A 26 1.15 0.32 5.69
C LEU A 26 -0.37 0.45 5.94
N PRO A 27 -0.82 0.29 7.20
CA PRO A 27 -2.20 0.51 7.58
C PRO A 27 -2.56 2.01 7.54
N ILE A 28 -3.80 2.32 7.17
CA ILE A 28 -4.33 3.70 7.04
C ILE A 28 -5.49 4.00 7.99
N ASN A 29 -5.99 3.00 8.74
CA ASN A 29 -7.04 3.16 9.74
C ASN A 29 -6.87 2.12 10.88
N SER A 30 -7.70 2.24 11.93
CA SER A 30 -7.71 1.33 13.09
C SER A 30 -8.17 -0.09 12.78
N GLU A 31 -8.85 -0.29 11.65
CA GLU A 31 -9.33 -1.60 11.17
C GLU A 31 -8.25 -2.37 10.41
N GLY A 32 -7.07 -1.76 10.18
CA GLY A 32 -5.95 -2.41 9.51
C GLY A 32 -6.01 -2.39 7.98
N LYS A 33 -6.91 -1.60 7.38
CA LYS A 33 -6.93 -1.39 5.93
C LYS A 33 -5.58 -0.83 5.48
N ARG A 34 -4.98 -1.40 4.45
CA ARG A 34 -3.67 -1.02 3.93
C ARG A 34 -3.82 -0.05 2.76
N VAL A 35 -2.76 0.69 2.45
CA VAL A 35 -2.73 1.59 1.28
C VAL A 35 -3.13 0.86 -0.01
N ILE A 36 -2.63 -0.37 -0.23
CA ILE A 36 -2.94 -1.15 -1.44
C ILE A 36 -4.39 -1.59 -1.52
N ASP A 37 -5.08 -1.76 -0.39
CA ASP A 37 -6.46 -2.23 -0.37
C ASP A 37 -7.37 -1.21 -1.05
N GLY A 38 -7.13 0.09 -0.84
CA GLY A 38 -7.87 1.15 -1.54
C GLY A 38 -7.74 1.08 -3.07
N VAL A 39 -6.61 0.61 -3.62
CA VAL A 39 -6.45 0.41 -5.07
C VAL A 39 -7.15 -0.88 -5.51
N LEU A 40 -7.05 -1.94 -4.72
CA LEU A 40 -7.69 -3.22 -5.00
C LEU A 40 -9.21 -3.11 -5.00
N ASP A 41 -9.80 -2.31 -4.12
CA ASP A 41 -11.25 -2.06 -4.05
C ASP A 41 -11.82 -1.48 -5.37
N TYR A 42 -11.01 -0.78 -6.16
CA TYR A 42 -11.43 -0.28 -7.49
C TYR A 42 -11.22 -1.30 -8.61
N LEU A 43 -10.36 -2.31 -8.39
CA LEU A 43 -9.95 -3.28 -9.41
C LEU A 43 -10.67 -4.62 -9.27
N LEU A 44 -11.14 -4.96 -8.07
CA LEU A 44 -11.78 -6.20 -7.74
C LEU A 44 -13.30 -5.99 -7.55
N PRO A 45 -14.13 -6.97 -7.93
CA PRO A 45 -15.57 -6.92 -7.74
C PRO A 45 -15.98 -7.02 -6.26
#